data_AF-A0A1J3H3P4-F1
#
_entry.id   AF-A0A1J3H3P4-F1
#
_cell.length_a   1.000
_cell.length_b   1.000
_cell.length_c   1.000
_cell.angle_alpha   90.00
_cell.angle_beta   90.00
_cell.angle_gamma   90.00
#
_symmetry.space_group_name_H-M   'P 1'
#
loop_
_entity.id
_entity.type
_entity.pdbx_description
1 polymer ?
#
loop_
_entity_poly.entity_id
_entity_poly.type
_entity_poly.pdbx_seq_one_letter_code
_entity_poly.pdbx_strand_id
1 'polypeptide(L)'
;MATTTSRNSKKNDGGLSSLTPRQISVEKFTEARAAELESLHSVISNRLNKDFRSKRNKRRRTNAFTNQPGKKRRNPKRPRSESSIGQASGGGDHETKIPRRVKRRMELKGNPESGFYTSGDGTKRLRTHVWHAKRFSMTKLWGFHIPLGLHGRGKGSRDVLKKSRQGVLVHDASYHIAVQLEGPEGSLLSILNKLLEPSPSSHSKEALDSFLTGRSYGNAMLYHVEP
;
A
#
# COMPACT_ATOMS: atom_id res chain seq x y z
N MET A 1 -33.46 46.45 -42.20
CA MET A 1 -32.10 46.84 -41.76
C MET A 1 -31.97 46.53 -40.28
N ALA A 2 -31.11 45.60 -39.89
CA ALA A 2 -30.84 45.28 -38.49
C ALA A 2 -29.32 45.27 -38.29
N THR A 3 -28.82 46.21 -37.50
CA THR A 3 -27.41 46.41 -37.19
C THR A 3 -27.01 45.52 -36.01
N THR A 4 -25.97 44.71 -36.19
CA THR A 4 -25.38 43.88 -35.12
C THR A 4 -24.12 44.55 -34.57
N THR A 5 -24.18 44.99 -33.32
CA THR A 5 -23.05 45.62 -32.62
C THR A 5 -22.11 44.54 -32.06
N SER A 6 -20.93 44.41 -32.66
CA SER A 6 -19.84 43.53 -32.20
C SER A 6 -19.17 44.11 -30.95
N ARG A 7 -19.26 43.41 -29.81
CA ARG A 7 -18.51 43.75 -28.59
C ARG A 7 -17.14 43.08 -28.63
N ASN A 8 -16.11 43.89 -28.83
CA ASN A 8 -14.72 43.48 -28.81
C ASN A 8 -14.23 43.36 -27.34
N SER A 9 -13.82 42.16 -26.91
CA SER A 9 -13.23 41.96 -25.58
C SER A 9 -11.70 41.87 -25.68
N LYS A 10 -11.01 42.90 -25.19
CA LYS A 10 -9.55 42.93 -25.01
C LYS A 10 -9.15 41.89 -23.95
N LYS A 11 -8.29 40.93 -24.33
CA LYS A 11 -7.57 40.07 -23.38
C LYS A 11 -6.26 40.74 -22.96
N ASN A 12 -6.10 40.93 -21.65
CA ASN A 12 -4.82 41.28 -21.03
C ASN A 12 -3.91 40.05 -21.03
N ASP A 13 -2.75 40.16 -21.67
CA ASP A 13 -1.67 39.18 -21.63
C ASP A 13 -0.72 39.47 -20.45
N GLY A 14 -0.80 38.63 -19.42
CA GLY A 14 0.16 38.55 -18.32
C GLY A 14 1.23 37.48 -18.60
N GLY A 15 2.48 37.92 -18.53
CA GLY A 15 3.70 37.21 -18.97
C GLY A 15 4.03 35.85 -18.33
N LEU A 16 4.95 35.17 -19.01
CA LEU A 16 5.55 33.84 -18.77
C LEU A 16 4.68 32.58 -18.90
N SER A 17 3.35 32.68 -18.94
CA SER A 17 2.48 31.54 -19.34
C SER A 17 2.29 31.40 -20.86
N SER A 18 2.82 32.34 -21.64
CA SER A 18 2.61 32.47 -23.09
C SER A 18 3.53 31.60 -23.95
N LEU A 19 4.62 31.05 -23.40
CA LEU A 19 5.57 30.22 -24.17
C LEU A 19 5.07 28.78 -24.38
N THR A 20 4.18 28.29 -23.52
CA THR A 20 3.60 26.95 -23.68
C THR A 20 2.24 27.04 -24.36
N PRO A 21 2.05 26.43 -25.54
CA PRO A 21 0.76 26.49 -26.22
C PRO A 21 -0.32 25.79 -25.37
N ARG A 22 -1.43 26.50 -25.13
CA ARG A 22 -2.60 25.95 -24.41
C ARG A 22 -3.32 24.86 -25.21
N GLN A 23 -3.12 24.84 -26.51
CA GLN A 23 -3.72 23.91 -27.45
C GLN A 23 -2.65 23.47 -28.45
N ILE A 24 -2.60 22.17 -28.74
CA ILE A 24 -1.71 21.58 -29.73
C ILE A 24 -2.54 21.19 -30.96
N SER A 25 -2.09 21.58 -32.15
CA SER A 25 -2.62 21.04 -33.41
C SER A 25 -2.01 19.65 -33.60
N VAL A 26 -2.85 18.62 -33.50
CA VAL A 26 -2.40 17.23 -33.57
C VAL A 26 -1.82 16.92 -34.96
N GLU A 27 -2.51 17.34 -36.02
CA GLU A 27 -2.14 17.09 -37.42
C GLU A 27 -0.73 17.61 -37.75
N LYS A 28 -0.49 18.91 -37.54
CA LYS A 28 0.83 19.54 -37.80
C LYS A 28 1.96 18.87 -37.02
N PHE A 29 1.67 18.47 -35.78
CA PHE A 29 2.66 17.81 -34.93
C PHE A 29 2.95 16.39 -35.38
N THR A 30 1.93 15.66 -35.87
CA THR A 30 2.10 14.31 -36.41
C THR A 30 2.81 14.29 -37.76
N GLU A 31 2.49 15.22 -38.66
CA GLU A 31 3.11 15.32 -39.99
C GLU A 31 4.61 15.59 -39.90
N ALA A 32 5.01 16.57 -39.08
CA ALA A 32 6.41 16.90 -38.88
C ALA A 32 7.25 15.75 -38.32
N ARG A 33 6.62 14.72 -37.72
CA ARG A 33 7.28 13.55 -37.11
C ARG A 33 6.89 12.22 -37.73
N ALA A 34 6.23 12.21 -38.88
CA ALA A 34 5.67 11.00 -39.49
C ALA A 34 6.77 9.94 -39.75
N ALA A 35 7.87 10.35 -40.39
CA ALA A 35 8.99 9.45 -40.71
C ALA A 35 9.63 8.83 -39.45
N GLU A 36 9.73 9.59 -38.36
CA GLU A 36 10.25 9.09 -37.08
C GLU A 36 9.31 8.05 -36.46
N LEU A 37 8.00 8.32 -36.48
CA LEU A 37 6.98 7.40 -35.95
C LEU A 37 6.89 6.10 -36.76
N GLU A 38 7.02 6.18 -38.09
CA GLU A 38 7.05 5.00 -38.97
C GLU A 38 8.28 4.13 -38.69
N SER A 39 9.46 4.74 -38.58
CA SER A 39 10.70 4.07 -38.21
C SER A 39 10.57 3.38 -36.85
N LEU A 40 10.07 4.09 -35.83
CA LEU A 40 9.84 3.54 -34.49
C LEU A 40 8.82 2.38 -34.51
N HIS A 41 7.72 2.55 -35.25
CA HIS A 41 6.69 1.53 -35.38
C HIS A 41 7.23 0.26 -36.04
N SER A 42 8.03 0.38 -37.11
CA SER A 42 8.67 -0.77 -37.77
C SER A 42 9.52 -1.56 -36.79
N VAL A 43 10.39 -0.88 -36.03
CA VAL A 43 11.26 -1.51 -35.03
C VAL A 43 10.44 -2.20 -33.93
N ILE A 44 9.43 -1.54 -33.37
CA ILE A 44 8.62 -2.10 -32.28
C ILE A 44 7.74 -3.25 -32.77
N SER A 45 7.12 -3.10 -33.94
CA SER A 45 6.25 -4.11 -34.56
C SER A 45 6.98 -5.43 -34.76
N ASN A 46 8.22 -5.36 -35.25
CA ASN A 46 9.07 -6.54 -35.44
C ASN A 46 9.45 -7.19 -34.10
N ARG A 47 9.74 -6.40 -33.05
CA ARG A 47 10.06 -6.94 -31.72
C ARG A 47 8.87 -7.56 -30.99
N LEU A 48 7.67 -6.99 -31.18
CA LEU A 48 6.45 -7.42 -30.50
C LEU A 48 5.60 -8.39 -31.32
N ASN A 49 6.03 -8.77 -32.53
CA ASN A 49 5.25 -9.56 -33.47
C ASN A 49 3.83 -8.98 -33.67
N LYS A 50 3.74 -7.64 -33.78
CA LYS A 50 2.48 -6.89 -33.88
C LYS A 50 1.50 -7.05 -32.70
N ASP A 51 1.90 -7.61 -31.55
CA ASP A 51 1.05 -7.69 -30.35
C ASP A 51 1.18 -6.44 -29.47
N PHE A 52 0.24 -5.51 -29.64
CA PHE A 52 0.16 -4.27 -28.85
C PHE A 52 -0.84 -4.34 -27.69
N ARG A 53 -1.33 -5.54 -27.33
CA ARG A 53 -2.39 -5.68 -26.32
C ARG A 53 -1.90 -5.32 -24.92
N SER A 54 -2.65 -4.45 -24.25
CA SER A 54 -2.38 -4.10 -22.85
C SER A 54 -2.76 -5.24 -21.89
N LYS A 55 -1.82 -5.65 -21.03
CA LYS A 55 -2.07 -6.66 -19.99
C LYS A 55 -3.09 -6.14 -18.97
N ARG A 56 -4.15 -6.91 -18.72
CA ARG A 56 -5.28 -6.53 -17.84
C ARG A 56 -4.84 -6.13 -16.43
N ASN A 57 -3.84 -6.81 -15.85
CA ASN A 57 -3.31 -6.52 -14.52
C ASN A 57 -2.55 -5.18 -14.40
N LYS A 58 -2.10 -4.61 -15.52
CA LYS A 58 -1.43 -3.30 -15.59
C LYS A 58 -2.42 -2.15 -15.78
N ARG A 59 -3.68 -2.42 -16.11
CA ARG A 59 -4.71 -1.39 -16.28
C ARG A 59 -4.97 -0.65 -14.97
N ARG A 60 -5.27 0.64 -15.06
CA ARG A 60 -5.62 1.54 -13.95
C ARG A 60 -6.86 2.32 -14.34
N ARG A 61 -7.67 2.73 -13.35
CA ARG A 61 -8.77 3.67 -13.60
C ARG A 61 -8.19 5.09 -13.69
N THR A 62 -8.73 5.89 -14.59
CA THR A 62 -8.45 7.32 -14.66
C THR A 62 -8.98 7.99 -13.39
N ASN A 63 -8.23 8.96 -12.88
CA ASN A 63 -8.70 9.80 -11.78
C ASN A 63 -9.42 11.01 -12.36
N ALA A 64 -10.48 11.48 -11.69
CA ALA A 64 -11.14 12.71 -12.09
C ALA A 64 -10.17 13.90 -11.98
N PHE A 65 -10.05 14.66 -13.06
CA PHE A 65 -9.43 15.99 -13.03
C PHE A 65 -10.48 16.98 -12.53
N THR A 66 -10.09 17.88 -11.62
CA THR A 66 -10.98 18.93 -11.12
C THR A 66 -10.43 20.27 -11.58
N ASN A 67 -11.12 20.93 -12.51
CA ASN A 67 -10.73 22.23 -13.09
C ASN A 67 -10.94 23.41 -12.12
N GLN A 68 -11.30 23.16 -10.85
CA GLN A 68 -11.50 24.20 -9.87
C GLN A 68 -10.24 24.38 -9.03
N PRO A 69 -9.46 25.47 -9.24
CA PRO A 69 -8.23 25.72 -8.50
C PRO A 69 -8.44 25.95 -6.99
N GLY A 70 -9.69 26.06 -6.51
CA GLY A 70 -10.00 26.36 -5.11
C GLY A 70 -10.83 25.32 -4.34
N LYS A 71 -11.47 24.33 -4.96
CA LYS A 71 -12.32 23.37 -4.22
C LYS A 71 -11.55 22.09 -3.91
N LYS A 72 -10.62 22.20 -2.95
CA LYS A 72 -10.15 21.04 -2.19
C LYS A 72 -11.38 20.31 -1.64
N ARG A 73 -11.74 19.19 -2.28
CA ARG A 73 -12.69 18.14 -1.85
C ARG A 73 -13.72 18.63 -0.84
N ARG A 74 -14.90 19.03 -1.35
CA ARG A 74 -16.09 19.33 -0.54
C ARG A 74 -16.17 18.34 0.63
N ASN A 75 -15.93 18.84 1.83
CA ASN A 75 -16.27 18.15 3.07
C ASN A 75 -17.73 17.70 2.92
N PRO A 76 -18.08 16.42 3.21
CA PRO A 76 -19.48 16.09 3.40
C PRO A 76 -19.99 16.99 4.53
N LYS A 77 -20.86 17.95 4.15
CA LYS A 77 -21.58 18.81 5.09
C LYS A 77 -22.29 17.87 6.05
N ARG A 78 -21.97 17.94 7.35
CA ARG A 78 -22.86 17.38 8.37
C ARG A 78 -24.20 18.12 8.27
N PRO A 79 -25.35 17.46 8.51
CA PRO A 79 -26.59 18.20 8.72
C PRO A 79 -26.38 19.16 9.89
N ARG A 80 -26.68 20.44 9.67
CA ARG A 80 -26.81 21.42 10.76
C ARG A 80 -27.99 20.95 11.60
N SER A 81 -27.72 20.35 12.75
CA SER A 81 -28.70 20.33 13.84
C SER A 81 -28.60 21.68 14.53
N GLU A 82 -29.61 22.51 14.33
CA GLU A 82 -29.86 23.72 15.10
C GLU A 82 -30.23 23.32 16.53
N SER A 83 -29.46 23.78 17.51
CA SER A 83 -29.99 24.11 18.84
C SER A 83 -28.94 24.91 19.64
N SER A 84 -29.29 26.16 19.90
CA SER A 84 -29.10 26.90 21.17
C SER A 84 -27.73 26.85 21.88
N ILE A 85 -27.04 27.99 21.78
CA ILE A 85 -26.47 28.79 22.89
C ILE A 85 -26.48 28.10 24.27
N GLY A 86 -25.29 27.85 24.81
CA GLY A 86 -25.06 27.46 26.20
C GLY A 86 -23.58 27.22 26.45
N GLN A 87 -22.98 28.04 27.31
CA GLN A 87 -21.56 28.01 27.69
C GLN A 87 -21.16 26.67 28.32
N ALA A 88 -20.02 26.11 27.92
CA ALA A 88 -19.17 25.32 28.79
C ALA A 88 -17.75 25.21 28.20
N SER A 89 -16.80 25.59 29.04
CA SER A 89 -15.36 25.38 28.99
C SER A 89 -14.95 23.95 28.60
N GLY A 90 -13.88 23.84 27.80
CA GLY A 90 -13.17 22.58 27.58
C GLY A 90 -12.47 22.56 26.22
N GLY A 91 -11.13 22.54 26.21
CA GLY A 91 -10.30 22.55 25.01
C GLY A 91 -10.70 21.47 24.01
N GLY A 92 -11.23 21.88 22.86
CA GLY A 92 -11.49 21.01 21.73
C GLY A 92 -10.53 21.37 20.62
N ASP A 93 -9.51 20.55 20.40
CA ASP A 93 -8.69 20.60 19.20
C ASP A 93 -9.61 20.64 17.97
N HIS A 94 -9.70 21.80 17.34
CA HIS A 94 -10.25 21.89 15.99
C HIS A 94 -9.25 21.20 15.06
N GLU A 95 -9.27 19.86 15.02
CA GLU A 95 -8.52 19.08 14.04
C GLU A 95 -9.00 19.51 12.66
N THR A 96 -8.24 20.41 12.04
CA THR A 96 -8.40 20.77 10.64
C THR A 96 -8.34 19.46 9.86
N LYS A 97 -9.45 19.04 9.24
CA LYS A 97 -9.53 17.74 8.56
C LYS A 97 -8.53 17.71 7.41
N ILE A 98 -7.35 17.16 7.70
CA ILE A 98 -6.26 17.01 6.77
C ILE A 98 -6.75 16.19 5.57
N PRO A 99 -6.45 16.59 4.32
CA PRO A 99 -6.83 15.80 3.15
C PRO A 99 -6.33 14.37 3.29
N ARG A 100 -7.16 13.37 2.96
CA ARG A 100 -6.82 11.94 3.09
C ARG A 100 -5.46 11.57 2.49
N ARG A 101 -5.02 12.26 1.45
CA ARG A 101 -3.68 12.08 0.84
C ARG A 101 -2.55 12.49 1.79
N VAL A 102 -2.69 13.62 2.47
CA VAL A 102 -1.70 14.16 3.41
C VAL A 102 -1.70 13.31 4.68
N LYS A 103 -2.88 12.96 5.22
CA LYS A 103 -3.01 12.03 6.35
C LYS A 103 -2.30 10.70 6.07
N ARG A 104 -2.57 10.08 4.90
CA ARG A 104 -1.86 8.85 4.48
C ARG A 104 -0.35 9.03 4.32
N ARG A 105 0.12 10.22 3.93
CA ARG A 105 1.56 10.49 3.79
C ARG A 105 2.22 10.62 5.16
N MET A 106 1.56 11.27 6.10
CA MET A 106 2.01 11.35 7.49
C MET A 106 2.01 9.96 8.14
N GLU A 107 0.93 9.18 7.97
CA GLU A 107 0.86 7.79 8.43
C GLU A 107 1.97 6.90 7.82
N LEU A 108 2.38 7.16 6.57
CA LEU A 108 3.52 6.46 5.95
C LEU A 108 4.87 6.85 6.54
N LYS A 109 4.99 8.10 6.99
CA LYS A 109 6.21 8.64 7.60
C LYS A 109 6.27 8.40 9.11
N GLY A 110 5.15 8.07 9.74
CA GLY A 110 5.00 7.92 11.19
C GLY A 110 5.25 6.52 11.71
N ASN A 111 6.00 5.69 10.98
CA ASN A 111 6.46 4.43 11.55
C ASN A 111 7.58 4.74 12.55
N PRO A 112 7.45 4.32 13.82
CA PRO A 112 8.52 4.48 14.79
C PRO A 112 9.76 3.64 14.40
N GLU A 113 10.95 4.08 14.80
CA GLU A 113 12.22 3.38 14.53
C GLU A 113 12.26 1.98 15.17
N SER A 114 11.60 1.82 16.32
CA SER A 114 11.44 0.56 17.04
C SER A 114 9.96 0.23 17.26
N GLY A 115 9.63 -1.06 17.26
CA GLY A 115 8.27 -1.54 17.53
C GLY A 115 7.23 -1.27 16.44
N PHE A 116 5.96 -1.24 16.87
CA PHE A 116 4.77 -1.10 16.03
C PHE A 116 3.96 0.13 16.42
N TYR A 117 3.31 0.76 15.44
CA TYR A 117 2.35 1.82 15.73
C TYR A 117 1.07 1.21 16.33
N THR A 118 0.65 1.69 17.49
CA THR A 118 -0.58 1.23 18.15
C THR A 118 -1.74 2.16 17.81
N SER A 119 -2.84 1.61 17.33
CA SER A 119 -4.08 2.36 17.12
C SER A 119 -4.78 2.61 18.47
N GLY A 120 -5.71 3.56 18.55
CA GLY A 120 -6.37 3.93 19.82
C GLY A 120 -7.16 2.81 20.50
N ASP A 121 -7.44 1.73 19.77
CA ASP A 121 -8.07 0.49 20.25
C ASP A 121 -7.05 -0.57 20.73
N GLY A 122 -5.77 -0.23 20.84
CA GLY A 122 -4.70 -1.16 21.22
C GLY A 122 -4.20 -2.05 20.07
N THR A 123 -4.84 -2.02 18.90
CA THR A 123 -4.42 -2.87 17.77
C THR A 123 -3.17 -2.32 17.10
N LYS A 124 -2.13 -3.14 17.02
CA LYS A 124 -0.84 -2.79 16.42
C LYS A 124 -0.92 -2.79 14.88
N ARG A 125 -0.10 -1.93 14.26
CA ARG A 125 0.09 -1.86 12.80
C ARG A 125 1.51 -2.27 12.46
N LEU A 126 1.64 -3.20 11.51
CA LEU A 126 2.92 -3.56 10.93
C LEU A 126 3.55 -2.35 10.22
N ARG A 127 4.87 -2.32 10.08
CA ARG A 127 5.58 -1.23 9.38
C ARG A 127 5.12 -1.07 7.93
N THR A 128 4.76 -2.17 7.29
CA THR A 128 4.26 -2.19 5.90
C THR A 128 2.75 -1.91 5.81
N HIS A 129 2.06 -1.61 6.91
CA HIS A 129 0.60 -1.55 7.01
C HIS A 129 -0.02 -0.67 5.92
N VAL A 130 0.49 0.55 5.68
CA VAL A 130 -0.11 1.43 4.67
C VAL A 130 0.05 0.89 3.24
N TRP A 131 1.12 0.14 2.96
CA TRP A 131 1.30 -0.51 1.66
C TRP A 131 0.26 -1.62 1.47
N HIS A 132 0.06 -2.46 2.50
CA HIS A 132 -0.93 -3.53 2.49
C HIS A 132 -2.36 -2.98 2.48
N ALA A 133 -2.70 -1.99 3.31
CA ALA A 133 -4.03 -1.40 3.37
C ALA A 133 -4.49 -0.73 2.06
N LYS A 134 -3.56 -0.37 1.16
CA LYS A 134 -3.89 0.12 -0.19
C LYS A 134 -4.22 -1.00 -1.19
N ARG A 135 -3.81 -2.25 -0.92
CA ARG A 135 -3.83 -3.37 -1.86
C ARG A 135 -4.68 -4.55 -1.38
N PHE A 136 -4.77 -4.73 -0.07
CA PHE A 136 -5.45 -5.83 0.60
C PHE A 136 -6.52 -5.31 1.57
N SER A 137 -7.58 -6.10 1.74
CA SER A 137 -8.49 -5.96 2.87
C SER A 137 -7.72 -6.26 4.15
N MET A 138 -7.77 -5.32 5.07
CA MET A 138 -7.10 -5.42 6.37
C MET A 138 -8.11 -5.88 7.42
N THR A 139 -7.73 -6.86 8.22
CA THR A 139 -8.53 -7.40 9.33
C THR A 139 -7.72 -7.32 10.62
N LYS A 140 -8.41 -7.19 11.76
CA LYS A 140 -7.77 -7.25 13.09
C LYS A 140 -7.71 -8.70 13.55
N LEU A 141 -6.52 -9.24 13.75
CA LEU A 141 -6.28 -10.60 14.23
C LEU A 141 -5.10 -10.57 15.20
N TRP A 142 -5.23 -11.28 16.33
CA TRP A 142 -4.17 -11.43 17.34
C TRP A 142 -3.55 -10.10 17.81
N GLY A 143 -4.36 -9.03 17.89
CA GLY A 143 -3.87 -7.70 18.27
C GLY A 143 -3.13 -6.93 17.16
N PHE A 144 -3.12 -7.41 15.91
CA PHE A 144 -2.50 -6.76 14.76
C PHE A 144 -3.49 -6.50 13.61
N HIS A 145 -3.20 -5.48 12.80
CA HIS A 145 -3.85 -5.28 11.50
C HIS A 145 -3.12 -6.08 10.40
N ILE A 146 -3.73 -7.17 9.94
CA ILE A 146 -3.13 -8.14 9.01
C ILE A 146 -3.86 -8.12 7.65
N PRO A 147 -3.15 -8.23 6.51
CA PRO A 147 -3.76 -8.38 5.19
C PRO A 147 -4.37 -9.78 5.02
N LEU A 148 -5.69 -9.88 4.90
CA LEU A 148 -6.36 -11.18 4.73
C LEU A 148 -6.54 -11.56 3.25
N GLY A 149 -6.76 -10.59 2.37
CA GLY A 149 -7.05 -10.87 0.97
C GLY A 149 -7.01 -9.62 0.08
N LEU A 150 -6.93 -9.81 -1.23
CA LEU A 150 -6.93 -8.70 -2.19
C LEU A 150 -8.30 -8.01 -2.25
N HIS A 151 -8.32 -6.73 -2.60
CA HIS A 151 -9.60 -6.03 -2.81
C HIS A 151 -10.31 -6.55 -4.07
N GLY A 152 -11.61 -6.85 -3.93
CA GLY A 152 -12.51 -7.20 -5.03
C GLY A 152 -12.48 -8.68 -5.46
N ARG A 153 -13.28 -9.02 -6.48
CA ARG A 153 -13.54 -10.41 -6.92
C ARG A 153 -12.45 -11.03 -7.83
N GLY A 154 -11.31 -10.37 -8.02
CA GLY A 154 -10.52 -10.53 -9.25
C GLY A 154 -9.26 -11.38 -9.21
N LYS A 155 -8.76 -11.77 -8.03
CA LYS A 155 -7.52 -12.55 -7.90
C LYS A 155 -7.64 -13.48 -6.72
N GLY A 156 -8.25 -14.64 -6.98
CA GLY A 156 -8.41 -15.70 -6.00
C GLY A 156 -7.11 -16.45 -5.71
N SER A 157 -7.23 -17.45 -4.84
CA SER A 157 -6.16 -18.38 -4.45
C SER A 157 -5.40 -19.01 -5.62
N ARG A 158 -6.04 -19.17 -6.78
CA ARG A 158 -5.42 -19.73 -8.01
C ARG A 158 -4.21 -18.91 -8.51
N ASP A 159 -4.29 -17.58 -8.48
CA ASP A 159 -3.18 -16.72 -8.93
C ASP A 159 -2.00 -16.82 -7.95
N VAL A 160 -2.30 -16.86 -6.65
CA VAL A 160 -1.29 -17.05 -5.59
C VAL A 160 -0.62 -18.41 -5.72
N LEU A 161 -1.38 -19.48 -5.91
CA LEU A 161 -0.86 -20.83 -6.09
C LEU A 161 0.00 -20.93 -7.35
N LYS A 162 -0.47 -20.37 -8.47
CA LYS A 162 0.33 -20.32 -9.71
C LYS A 162 1.64 -19.57 -9.50
N LYS A 163 1.61 -18.45 -8.77
CA LYS A 163 2.80 -17.66 -8.44
C LYS A 163 3.74 -18.36 -7.49
N SER A 164 3.23 -19.13 -6.53
CA SER A 164 4.04 -19.95 -5.64
C SER A 164 4.74 -21.09 -6.39
N ARG A 165 4.09 -21.69 -7.41
CA ARG A 165 4.68 -22.76 -8.22
C ARG A 165 5.66 -22.28 -9.30
N GLN A 166 5.40 -21.14 -9.92
CA GLN A 166 6.10 -20.68 -11.13
C GLN A 166 6.79 -19.32 -10.96
N GLY A 167 6.90 -18.82 -9.74
CA GLY A 167 7.43 -17.49 -9.48
C GLY A 167 7.77 -17.30 -8.01
N VAL A 168 7.69 -16.05 -7.56
CA VAL A 168 8.07 -15.67 -6.19
C VAL A 168 6.87 -15.05 -5.48
N LEU A 169 6.68 -15.46 -4.23
CA LEU A 169 5.72 -14.88 -3.30
C LEU A 169 6.50 -14.31 -2.10
N VAL A 170 6.15 -13.10 -1.68
CA VAL A 170 6.68 -12.48 -0.48
C VAL A 170 5.53 -12.26 0.49
N HIS A 171 5.71 -12.72 1.72
CA HIS A 171 4.76 -12.59 2.82
C HIS A 171 5.40 -11.78 3.96
N ASP A 172 4.66 -10.80 4.49
CA ASP A 172 5.10 -10.06 5.66
C ASP A 172 4.66 -10.78 6.94
N ALA A 173 5.62 -11.45 7.58
CA ALA A 173 5.44 -12.19 8.81
C ALA A 173 5.91 -11.43 10.06
N SER A 174 6.10 -10.10 9.98
CA SER A 174 6.69 -9.30 11.06
C SER A 174 5.87 -9.28 12.36
N TYR A 175 4.69 -9.87 12.39
CA TYR A 175 3.91 -10.07 13.61
C TYR A 175 4.45 -11.21 14.51
N HIS A 176 5.38 -12.04 14.02
CA HIS A 176 6.08 -13.00 14.87
C HIS A 176 7.03 -12.25 15.79
N ILE A 177 6.92 -12.52 17.09
CA ILE A 177 7.79 -11.94 18.12
C ILE A 177 8.83 -13.01 18.46
N ALA A 178 10.11 -12.65 18.35
CA ALA A 178 11.19 -13.50 18.79
C ALA A 178 11.39 -13.34 20.30
N VAL A 179 11.56 -14.47 20.99
CA VAL A 179 11.94 -14.52 22.41
C VAL A 179 13.36 -15.08 22.46
N GLN A 180 14.29 -14.30 23.00
CA GLN A 180 15.68 -14.72 23.20
C GLN A 180 15.83 -15.27 24.61
N LEU A 181 16.35 -16.49 24.72
CA LEU A 181 16.66 -17.15 25.99
C LEU A 181 18.18 -17.18 26.14
N GLU A 182 18.68 -16.74 27.29
CA GLU A 182 20.11 -16.71 27.60
C GLU A 182 20.36 -17.52 28.87
N GLY A 183 21.41 -18.33 28.87
CA GLY A 183 21.79 -19.16 30.01
C GLY A 183 22.69 -20.34 29.64
N PRO A 184 23.06 -21.17 30.62
CA PRO A 184 23.84 -22.38 30.38
C PRO A 184 23.11 -23.36 29.46
N GLU A 185 23.84 -23.95 28.53
CA GLU A 185 23.30 -24.87 27.51
C GLU A 185 22.44 -25.99 28.12
N GLY A 186 22.97 -26.69 29.13
CA GLY A 186 22.26 -27.80 29.78
C GLY A 186 20.94 -27.38 30.45
N SER A 187 20.88 -26.17 31.01
CA SER A 187 19.66 -25.63 31.62
C SER A 187 18.60 -25.28 30.56
N LEU A 188 19.02 -24.63 29.47
CA LEU A 188 18.13 -24.28 28.36
C LEU A 188 17.56 -25.54 27.70
N LEU A 189 18.41 -26.53 27.41
CA LEU A 189 17.96 -27.80 26.84
C LEU A 189 16.99 -28.55 27.78
N SER A 190 17.27 -28.56 29.08
CA SER A 190 16.37 -29.17 30.07
C SER A 190 14.98 -28.52 30.08
N ILE A 191 14.91 -27.18 30.04
CA ILE A 191 13.64 -26.44 29.97
C ILE A 191 12.92 -26.71 28.65
N LEU A 192 13.63 -26.61 27.53
CA LEU A 192 13.05 -26.81 26.20
C LEU A 192 12.55 -28.24 26.01
N ASN A 193 13.26 -29.26 26.52
CA ASN A 193 12.81 -30.65 26.47
C ASN A 193 11.55 -30.93 27.29
N LYS A 194 11.27 -30.12 28.33
CA LYS A 194 10.02 -30.22 29.09
C LYS A 194 8.85 -29.55 28.37
N LEU A 195 9.12 -28.44 27.67
CA LEU A 195 8.09 -27.61 27.04
C LEU A 195 7.78 -28.00 25.60
N LEU A 196 8.71 -28.62 24.90
CA LEU A 196 8.58 -29.00 23.50
C LEU A 196 8.30 -30.49 23.39
N GLU A 197 7.30 -30.85 22.59
CA GLU A 197 7.17 -32.25 22.16
C GLU A 197 8.29 -32.56 21.16
N PRO A 198 9.07 -33.63 21.37
CA PRO A 198 10.03 -34.08 20.40
C PRO A 198 9.30 -34.48 19.11
N SER A 199 9.57 -33.79 18.00
CA SER A 199 9.14 -34.31 16.69
C SER A 199 9.75 -35.70 16.49
N PRO A 200 9.02 -36.69 15.93
CA PRO A 200 9.55 -38.03 15.67
C PRO A 200 10.81 -38.03 14.77
N SER A 201 11.06 -36.95 14.02
CA SER A 201 12.26 -36.73 13.21
C SER A 201 13.46 -36.13 13.97
N SER A 202 13.27 -35.67 15.21
CA SER A 202 14.29 -34.99 16.04
C SER A 202 15.14 -35.96 16.86
N HIS A 203 14.97 -37.27 16.67
CA HIS A 203 15.67 -38.29 17.46
C HIS A 203 17.03 -38.73 16.88
N SER A 204 17.45 -38.22 15.71
CA SER A 204 18.81 -38.46 15.25
C SER A 204 19.78 -37.52 15.95
N LYS A 205 20.88 -38.08 16.48
CA LYS A 205 21.97 -37.29 17.10
C LYS A 205 22.49 -36.21 16.14
N GLU A 206 22.56 -36.54 14.85
CA GLU A 206 22.99 -35.63 13.79
C GLU A 206 22.11 -34.38 13.63
N ALA A 207 20.79 -34.51 13.82
CA ALA A 207 19.88 -33.37 13.76
C ALA A 207 20.08 -32.44 14.96
N LEU A 208 20.22 -33.01 16.16
CA LEU A 208 20.52 -32.28 17.40
C LEU A 208 21.84 -31.50 17.29
N ASP A 209 22.90 -32.15 16.82
CA ASP A 209 24.20 -31.50 16.60
C ASP A 209 24.10 -30.36 15.58
N SER A 210 23.30 -30.52 14.52
CA SER A 210 23.04 -29.47 13.54
C SER A 210 22.28 -28.26 14.12
N PHE A 211 21.35 -28.48 15.06
CA PHE A 211 20.67 -27.39 15.77
C PHE A 211 21.60 -26.66 16.74
N LEU A 212 22.38 -27.39 17.54
CA LEU A 212 23.32 -26.81 18.51
C LEU A 212 24.43 -26.01 17.83
N THR A 213 24.91 -26.48 16.68
CA THR A 213 25.89 -25.75 15.85
C THR A 213 25.28 -24.61 15.03
N GLY A 214 23.96 -24.41 15.08
CA GLY A 214 23.25 -23.34 14.36
C GLY A 214 23.15 -23.54 12.85
N ARG A 215 23.41 -24.76 12.33
CA ARG A 215 23.33 -25.09 10.90
C ARG A 215 21.89 -25.22 10.41
N SER A 216 20.98 -25.57 11.30
CA SER A 216 19.56 -25.76 11.00
C SER A 216 18.67 -25.03 12.01
N TYR A 217 17.44 -24.73 11.58
CA TYR A 217 16.35 -24.31 12.47
C TYR A 217 15.19 -25.29 12.35
N GLY A 218 14.40 -25.41 13.41
CA GLY A 218 13.29 -26.37 13.50
C GLY A 218 11.98 -25.70 13.92
N ASN A 219 10.88 -26.43 13.72
CA ASN A 219 9.57 -26.06 14.24
C ASN A 219 9.13 -27.15 15.23
N ALA A 220 8.61 -26.76 16.38
CA ALA A 220 8.09 -27.67 17.39
C ALA A 220 6.84 -27.09 18.04
N MET A 221 5.98 -27.96 18.56
CA MET A 221 4.81 -27.55 19.32
C MET A 221 5.19 -27.28 20.78
N LEU A 222 4.76 -26.14 21.30
CA LEU A 222 4.95 -25.75 22.70
C LEU A 222 3.76 -26.25 23.53
N TYR A 223 4.05 -26.92 24.63
CA TYR A 223 3.06 -27.45 25.57
C TYR A 223 3.08 -26.68 26.89
N HIS A 224 1.91 -26.59 27.49
CA HIS A 224 1.77 -26.11 28.86
C HIS A 224 2.08 -27.28 29.80
N VAL A 225 3.13 -27.15 30.60
CA VAL A 225 3.44 -28.10 31.66
C VAL A 225 2.63 -27.68 32.87
N GLU A 226 1.69 -28.52 33.30
CA GLU A 226 0.99 -28.29 34.58
C GLU A 226 2.00 -28.45 35.74
N PRO A 227 1.92 -27.58 36.76
CA PRO A 227 2.87 -27.55 37.87
C PRO A 227 2.83 -28.78 38.77
#